data_AF-A0A850ZPD0-F1
#
_entry.id   AF-A0A850ZPD0-F1
#
_cell.length_a   1.000
_cell.length_b   1.000
_cell.length_c   1.000
_cell.angle_alpha   90.00
_cell.angle_beta   90.00
_cell.angle_gamma   90.00
#
_symmetry.space_group_name_H-M   'P 1'
#
loop_
_entity.id
_entity.type
_entity.pdbx_description
1 polymer ?
#
loop_
_entity_poly.entity_id
_entity_poly.type
_entity_poly.pdbx_seq_one_letter_code
_entity_poly.pdbx_strand_id
1 'polypeptide(L)'
;FLTEGNTRADLLTNVALHTPVPNTLPQAHLSHKFFHQAAKVLAKQFAISIGDAKLIVQTCPDCQQQPGPLYTVNPRGLFSLQIWQTDVMHIAEFGKQKYVHVSIDTYSHVVWATAL
;
A
#
# COMPACT_ATOMS: atom_id res chain seq x y z
N PHE A 1 28.64 9.72 -38.63
CA PHE A 1 27.25 9.36 -38.99
C PHE A 1 26.46 8.82 -37.80
N LEU A 2 26.76 7.64 -37.24
CA LEU A 2 26.01 7.09 -36.10
C LEU A 2 26.15 7.89 -34.80
N THR A 3 27.35 8.37 -34.50
CA THR A 3 27.65 9.13 -33.27
C THR A 3 26.96 10.49 -33.24
N GLU A 4 27.02 11.25 -34.35
CA GLU A 4 26.35 12.54 -34.50
C GLU A 4 24.81 12.42 -34.49
N GLY A 5 24.28 11.35 -35.09
CA GLY A 5 22.86 11.01 -35.00
C GLY A 5 22.40 10.75 -33.57
N ASN A 6 23.19 9.99 -32.80
CA ASN A 6 22.91 9.71 -31.39
C ASN A 6 23.01 10.99 -30.53
N THR A 7 24.05 11.80 -30.71
CA THR A 7 24.17 13.08 -29.99
C THR A 7 22.98 14.00 -30.27
N ARG A 8 22.51 14.03 -31.51
CA ARG A 8 21.32 14.81 -31.88
C ARG A 8 20.03 14.22 -31.31
N ALA A 9 19.88 12.90 -31.28
CA ALA A 9 18.75 12.22 -30.66
C ALA A 9 18.72 12.47 -29.14
N ASP A 10 19.86 12.39 -28.47
CA ASP A 10 19.99 12.65 -27.03
C ASP A 10 19.68 14.11 -26.70
N LEU A 11 20.19 15.07 -27.49
CA LEU A 11 19.87 16.49 -27.35
C LEU A 11 18.36 16.76 -27.47
N LEU A 12 17.71 16.19 -28.48
CA LEU A 12 16.27 16.37 -28.68
C LEU A 12 15.44 15.69 -27.57
N THR A 13 15.87 14.54 -27.08
CA THR A 13 15.21 13.82 -25.97
C THR A 13 15.36 14.58 -24.65
N ASN A 14 16.53 15.16 -24.40
CA ASN A 14 16.79 15.97 -23.21
C ASN A 14 15.94 17.25 -23.20
N VAL A 15 15.80 17.91 -24.36
CA VAL A 15 14.88 19.05 -24.52
C VAL A 15 13.43 18.63 -24.28
N ALA A 16 12.97 17.49 -24.80
CA ALA A 16 11.61 16.98 -24.58
C ALA A 16 11.33 16.60 -23.11
N LEU A 17 12.34 16.14 -22.36
CA LEU A 17 12.26 15.87 -20.92
C LEU A 17 12.12 17.16 -20.09
N HIS A 18 12.65 18.28 -20.59
CA HIS A 18 12.70 19.56 -19.88
C HIS A 18 11.65 20.57 -20.33
N THR A 19 10.91 20.32 -21.40
CA THR A 19 9.71 21.11 -21.71
C THR A 19 8.62 20.78 -20.69
N PRO A 20 8.10 21.75 -19.91
CA PRO A 20 6.92 21.51 -19.08
C PRO A 20 5.80 21.13 -20.04
N VAL A 21 5.34 19.88 -20.01
CA VAL A 21 4.23 19.45 -20.85
C VAL A 21 3.02 20.30 -20.42
N PRO A 22 2.51 21.23 -21.26
CA PRO A 22 1.35 21.99 -20.88
C PRO A 22 0.17 21.01 -20.75
N ASN A 23 -0.62 21.18 -19.70
CA ASN A 23 -1.81 20.36 -19.39
C ASN A 23 -1.52 18.94 -18.84
N THR A 24 -0.60 18.83 -17.86
CA THR A 24 -0.30 17.56 -17.16
C THR A 24 -1.51 16.92 -16.47
N LEU A 25 -2.42 17.73 -15.91
CA LEU A 25 -3.63 17.23 -15.24
C LEU A 25 -4.58 16.50 -16.21
N PRO A 26 -5.03 17.10 -17.34
CA PRO A 26 -5.81 16.39 -18.36
C PRO A 26 -5.14 15.11 -18.88
N GLN A 27 -3.82 15.11 -19.06
CA GLN A 27 -3.08 13.92 -19.48
C GLN A 27 -3.09 12.82 -18.41
N ALA A 28 -2.95 13.19 -17.13
CA ALA A 28 -3.07 12.25 -16.03
C ALA A 28 -4.46 11.60 -15.99
N HIS A 29 -5.54 12.35 -16.27
CA HIS A 29 -6.89 11.80 -16.41
C HIS A 29 -6.99 10.78 -17.55
N LEU A 30 -6.42 11.08 -18.73
CA LEU A 30 -6.44 10.17 -19.87
C LEU A 30 -5.60 8.90 -19.61
N SER A 31 -4.41 9.06 -19.04
CA SER A 31 -3.54 7.95 -18.64
C SER A 31 -4.23 7.05 -17.61
N HIS A 32 -4.85 7.65 -16.60
CA HIS A 32 -5.59 6.88 -15.60
C HIS A 32 -6.80 6.18 -16.21
N LYS A 33 -7.57 6.83 -17.09
CA LYS A 33 -8.71 6.21 -17.77
C LYS A 33 -8.32 4.98 -18.60
N PHE A 34 -7.11 4.95 -19.15
CA PHE A 34 -6.64 3.83 -19.98
C PHE A 34 -5.96 2.73 -19.15
N PHE A 35 -5.13 3.10 -18.15
CA PHE A 35 -4.27 2.17 -17.42
C PHE A 35 -4.68 1.91 -15.96
N HIS A 36 -5.63 2.67 -15.42
CA HIS A 36 -6.02 2.66 -14.00
C HIS A 36 -4.84 2.75 -13.03
N GLN A 37 -3.83 3.57 -13.39
CA GLN A 37 -2.61 3.77 -12.59
C GLN A 37 -2.93 4.35 -11.20
N ALA A 38 -2.21 3.90 -10.17
CA ALA A 38 -2.36 4.39 -8.81
C ALA A 38 -1.93 5.87 -8.67
N ALA A 39 -2.52 6.58 -7.70
CA ALA A 39 -2.28 8.01 -7.47
C ALA A 39 -0.80 8.36 -7.29
N LYS A 40 -0.02 7.51 -6.61
CA LYS A 40 1.43 7.72 -6.43
C LYS A 40 2.20 7.71 -7.75
N VAL A 41 1.78 6.88 -8.71
CA VAL A 41 2.40 6.78 -10.03
C VAL A 41 2.06 8.03 -10.84
N LEU A 42 0.78 8.42 -10.87
CA LEU A 42 0.33 9.64 -11.55
C LEU A 42 1.03 10.90 -11.04
N ALA A 43 1.14 11.06 -9.71
CA ALA A 43 1.81 12.20 -9.10
C ALA A 43 3.28 12.32 -9.55
N LYS A 44 4.00 11.20 -9.63
CA LYS A 44 5.39 11.16 -10.08
C LYS A 44 5.53 11.39 -11.59
N GLN A 45 4.70 10.71 -12.38
CA GLN A 45 4.80 10.71 -13.84
C GLN A 45 4.40 12.06 -14.47
N PHE A 46 3.37 12.71 -13.92
CA PHE A 46 2.83 13.96 -14.46
C PHE A 46 3.24 15.19 -13.64
N ALA A 47 4.09 15.01 -12.62
CA ALA A 47 4.51 16.06 -11.69
C ALA A 47 3.32 16.87 -11.11
N ILE A 48 2.20 16.19 -10.83
CA ILE A 48 0.99 16.77 -10.22
C ILE A 48 0.98 16.54 -8.71
N SER A 49 0.16 17.30 -7.98
CA SER A 49 0.04 17.11 -6.54
C SER A 49 -0.54 15.73 -6.23
N ILE A 50 -0.15 15.16 -5.08
CA ILE A 50 -0.73 13.88 -4.63
C ILE A 50 -2.24 14.00 -4.34
N GLY A 51 -2.73 15.21 -4.03
CA GLY A 51 -4.15 15.50 -3.85
C GLY A 51 -4.92 15.33 -5.15
N ASP A 52 -4.44 15.97 -6.22
CA ASP A 52 -5.06 15.88 -7.55
C ASP A 52 -5.01 14.44 -8.07
N ALA A 53 -3.87 13.75 -7.92
CA ALA A 53 -3.73 12.36 -8.32
C ALA A 53 -4.70 11.43 -7.56
N LYS A 54 -4.94 11.68 -6.27
CA LYS A 54 -5.94 10.95 -5.49
C LYS A 54 -7.35 11.24 -5.99
N LEU A 55 -7.67 12.48 -6.32
CA LEU A 55 -8.98 12.86 -6.86
C LEU A 55 -9.25 12.17 -8.20
N ILE A 56 -8.25 12.08 -9.08
CA ILE A 56 -8.35 11.35 -10.36
C ILE A 56 -8.73 9.88 -10.12
N VAL A 57 -8.06 9.20 -9.19
CA VAL A 57 -8.35 7.80 -8.87
C VAL A 57 -9.69 7.63 -8.18
N GLN A 58 -10.03 8.53 -7.24
CA GLN A 58 -11.27 8.48 -6.46
C GLN A 58 -12.51 8.77 -7.31
N THR A 59 -12.39 9.57 -8.37
CA THR A 59 -13.50 9.88 -9.28
C THR A 59 -13.68 8.83 -10.38
N CYS A 60 -12.79 7.85 -10.50
CA CYS A 60 -12.90 6.78 -11.48
C CYS A 60 -13.92 5.71 -11.04
N PRO A 61 -15.03 5.51 -11.78
CA PRO A 61 -16.09 4.57 -11.39
C PRO A 61 -15.61 3.11 -11.34
N ASP A 62 -14.66 2.73 -12.22
CA ASP A 62 -14.10 1.38 -12.25
C ASP A 62 -13.19 1.12 -11.05
N CYS A 63 -12.46 2.14 -10.59
CA CYS A 63 -11.61 2.03 -9.40
C CYS A 63 -12.38 2.14 -8.09
N GLN A 64 -13.56 2.79 -8.08
CA GLN A 64 -14.45 2.86 -6.91
C GLN A 64 -15.02 1.48 -6.52
N GLN A 65 -15.10 0.54 -7.46
CA GLN A 65 -15.57 -0.82 -7.18
C GLN A 65 -14.52 -1.68 -6.46
N GLN A 66 -13.28 -1.21 -6.32
CA GLN A 66 -12.32 -1.91 -5.50
C GLN A 66 -12.78 -1.85 -4.04
N PRO A 67 -12.94 -3.00 -3.36
CA PRO A 67 -13.27 -2.98 -1.95
C PRO A 67 -12.20 -2.14 -1.24
N GLY A 68 -12.64 -1.11 -0.52
CA GLY A 68 -11.78 -0.36 0.37
C GLY A 68 -11.12 -1.29 1.40
N PRO A 69 -10.24 -0.78 2.27
CA PRO A 69 -9.67 -1.60 3.32
C PRO A 69 -10.81 -2.34 4.03
N LEU A 70 -10.82 -3.66 3.92
CA LEU A 70 -11.80 -4.48 4.62
C LEU A 70 -11.56 -4.22 6.10
N TYR A 71 -12.53 -3.62 6.77
CA TYR A 71 -12.53 -3.51 8.22
C TYR A 71 -12.81 -4.90 8.77
N THR A 72 -11.81 -5.78 8.72
CA THR A 72 -11.90 -7.08 9.36
C THR A 72 -11.76 -6.86 10.86
N VAL A 73 -12.72 -7.40 11.61
CA VAL A 73 -12.66 -7.43 13.06
C VAL A 73 -11.97 -8.71 13.49
N ASN A 74 -11.23 -8.66 14.59
CA ASN A 74 -10.65 -9.87 15.18
C ASN A 74 -11.78 -10.78 15.70
N PRO A 75 -11.93 -12.03 15.20
CA PRO A 75 -13.01 -12.91 15.63
C PRO A 75 -12.92 -13.21 17.13
N ARG A 76 -14.08 -13.29 17.79
CA ARG A 76 -14.22 -13.63 19.21
C ARG A 76 -15.25 -14.73 19.41
N GLY A 77 -15.05 -15.55 20.43
CA GLY A 77 -16.02 -16.54 20.87
C GLY A 77 -17.30 -15.88 21.37
N LEU A 78 -18.42 -16.55 21.17
CA LEU A 78 -19.74 -16.24 21.73
C LEU A 78 -19.92 -16.85 23.12
N PHE A 79 -19.13 -17.87 23.46
CA PHE A 79 -19.13 -18.56 24.75
C PHE A 79 -17.70 -18.91 25.17
N SER A 80 -17.50 -19.15 26.46
CA SER A 80 -16.21 -19.59 27.01
C SER A 80 -15.77 -20.89 26.34
N LEU A 81 -14.46 -21.05 26.16
CA LEU A 81 -13.82 -22.22 25.56
C LEU A 81 -14.12 -22.43 24.06
N GLN A 82 -14.75 -21.46 23.39
CA GLN A 82 -15.09 -21.59 21.96
C GLN A 82 -13.94 -21.19 21.03
N ILE A 83 -13.32 -20.03 21.27
CA ILE A 83 -12.24 -19.49 20.44
C ILE A 83 -11.11 -19.02 21.36
N TRP A 84 -9.94 -19.63 21.17
CA TRP A 84 -8.70 -19.23 21.80
C TRP A 84 -7.77 -18.58 20.76
N GLN A 85 -7.08 -17.53 21.17
CA GLN A 85 -6.01 -16.91 20.39
C GLN A 85 -4.68 -17.19 21.07
N THR A 86 -3.74 -17.74 20.32
CA THR A 86 -2.41 -18.10 20.82
C THR A 86 -1.34 -17.33 20.07
N ASP A 87 -0.41 -16.72 20.80
CA ASP A 87 0.76 -16.06 20.24
C ASP A 87 1.99 -16.34 21.13
N VAL A 88 3.19 -15.99 20.65
CA VAL A 88 4.44 -16.14 21.38
C VAL A 88 5.03 -14.77 21.68
N MET A 89 5.21 -14.47 22.97
CA MET A 89 5.86 -13.25 23.44
C MET A 89 7.32 -13.51 23.82
N HIS A 90 8.21 -12.61 23.42
CA HIS A 90 9.62 -12.67 23.80
C HIS A 90 9.89 -11.88 25.09
N ILE A 91 10.26 -12.57 26.17
CA ILE A 91 10.58 -12.02 27.50
C ILE A 91 12.02 -12.39 27.86
N ALA A 92 12.94 -11.43 27.69
CA ALA A 92 14.39 -11.70 27.76
C ALA A 92 14.85 -12.21 29.14
N GLU A 93 14.15 -11.81 30.20
CA GLU A 93 14.39 -12.16 31.59
C GLU A 93 14.32 -13.66 31.86
N PHE A 94 13.63 -14.43 31.01
CA PHE A 94 13.56 -15.89 31.10
C PHE A 94 14.71 -16.63 30.42
N GLY A 95 15.70 -15.91 29.88
CA GLY A 95 16.94 -16.50 29.36
C GLY A 95 16.67 -17.48 28.21
N LYS A 96 16.95 -18.77 28.41
CA LYS A 96 16.69 -19.80 27.38
C LYS A 96 15.18 -19.98 27.11
N GLN A 97 14.34 -19.71 28.10
CA GLN A 97 12.88 -19.85 28.02
C GLN A 97 12.18 -18.53 27.68
N LYS A 98 12.91 -17.61 27.01
CA LYS A 98 12.43 -16.29 26.64
C LYS A 98 11.24 -16.29 25.68
N TYR A 99 10.90 -17.41 25.07
CA TYR A 99 9.75 -17.53 24.17
C TYR A 99 8.56 -18.08 24.94
N VAL A 100 7.72 -17.18 25.43
CA VAL A 100 6.54 -17.52 26.24
C VAL A 100 5.34 -17.70 25.33
N HIS A 101 4.76 -18.89 25.33
CA HIS A 101 3.51 -19.18 24.64
C HIS A 101 2.35 -18.64 25.48
N VAL A 102 1.52 -17.77 24.90
CA VAL A 102 0.36 -17.18 25.56
C VAL A 102 -0.89 -17.51 24.78
N SER A 103 -1.88 -18.08 25.45
CA SER A 103 -3.21 -18.36 24.90
C SER A 103 -4.26 -17.61 25.69
N ILE A 104 -5.17 -16.91 25.01
CA ILE A 104 -6.30 -16.22 25.63
C ILE A 104 -7.62 -16.73 25.08
N ASP A 105 -8.55 -17.04 25.97
CA ASP A 105 -9.94 -17.29 25.60
C ASP A 105 -10.60 -15.95 25.23
N THR A 106 -11.04 -15.83 23.98
CA THR A 106 -11.50 -14.55 23.42
C THR A 106 -12.85 -14.07 23.97
N TYR A 107 -13.59 -14.93 24.67
CA TYR A 107 -14.87 -14.61 25.31
C TYR A 107 -14.72 -14.28 26.80
N SER A 108 -14.15 -15.20 27.58
CA SER A 108 -14.00 -15.10 29.03
C SER A 108 -12.76 -14.33 29.47
N HIS A 109 -11.83 -14.05 28.55
CA HIS A 109 -10.56 -13.39 28.80
C HIS A 109 -9.62 -14.13 29.76
N VAL A 110 -9.83 -15.44 29.98
CA VAL A 110 -8.88 -16.29 30.70
C VAL A 110 -7.58 -16.40 29.90
N VAL A 111 -6.45 -16.22 30.57
CA VAL A 111 -5.11 -16.28 29.96
C VAL A 111 -4.35 -17.47 30.51
N TRP A 112 -3.72 -18.21 29.61
CA TRP A 112 -2.75 -19.26 29.90
C TRP A 112 -1.38 -18.85 29.33
N ALA A 113 -0.33 -18.94 30.13
CA ALA A 113 1.03 -18.63 29.68
C ALA A 113 2.00 -19.74 30.09
N THR A 114 2.90 -20.12 29.18
CA THR A 114 3.91 -21.16 29.43
C THR A 114 5.25 -20.74 28.85
N ALA A 115 6.26 -20.66 29.73
CA ALA A 115 7.66 -20.54 29.33
C ALA A 115 8.21 -21.96 29.11
N LEU A 116 8.68 -22.25 27.89
CA LEU A 116 9.26 -23.54 27.52
C LEU A 116 10.79 -23.50 27.59
#